data_AF-A0A8S2XZ30-F1
#
_entry.id   AF-A0A8S2XZ30-F1
#
_cell.length_a   1.000
_cell.length_b   1.000
_cell.length_c   1.000
_cell.angle_alpha   90.00
_cell.angle_beta   90.00
_cell.angle_gamma   90.00
#
_symmetry.space_group_name_H-M   'P 1'
#
loop_
_entity.id
_entity.type
_entity.pdbx_description
1 polymer ?
#
loop_
_entity_poly.entity_id
_entity_poly.type
_entity_poly.pdbx_seq_one_letter_code
_entity_poly.pdbx_strand_id
1 'polypeptide(L)'
;NNMSGSSNYEEFLLNLGWEVELSKHTGFKGGLHPLKNTYSVYYADTLVEIMFHVATKMGTSHNTNDEHHRKIRHIGNDEIQIIWTEHYHEYDRSIIASQFGDVLIVIHPLPNSLYRIRIDKTSQ
;
A
#
# COMPACT_ATOMS: atom_id res chain seq x y z
N ASN A 1 -6.59 -8.31 -8.22
CA ASN A 1 -7.17 -6.99 -8.56
C ASN A 1 -8.20 -6.59 -7.49
N ASN A 2 -7.73 -6.18 -6.31
CA ASN A 2 -8.62 -5.75 -5.22
C ASN A 2 -8.92 -4.25 -5.35
N MET A 3 -10.17 -3.85 -5.14
CA MET A 3 -10.61 -2.44 -5.13
C MET A 3 -11.08 -1.96 -3.75
N SER A 4 -11.23 -2.88 -2.80
CA SER A 4 -11.52 -2.62 -1.40
C SER A 4 -10.87 -3.72 -0.54
N GLY A 5 -10.74 -3.49 0.76
CA GLY A 5 -10.37 -4.53 1.72
C GLY A 5 -11.47 -4.82 2.74
N SER A 6 -11.13 -5.59 3.76
CA SER A 6 -11.99 -5.87 4.91
C SER A 6 -12.10 -4.65 5.84
N SER A 7 -13.02 -4.70 6.80
CA SER A 7 -13.15 -3.64 7.82
C SER A 7 -11.85 -3.43 8.61
N ASN A 8 -11.17 -4.52 8.99
CA ASN A 8 -9.90 -4.45 9.72
C ASN A 8 -8.79 -3.83 8.86
N TYR A 9 -8.80 -4.09 7.54
CA TYR A 9 -7.87 -3.46 6.60
C TYR A 9 -8.10 -1.96 6.48
N GLU A 10 -9.36 -1.53 6.33
CA GLU A 10 -9.68 -0.10 6.23
C GLU A 10 -9.38 0.63 7.55
N GLU A 11 -9.65 0.00 8.70
CA GLU A 11 -9.26 0.51 10.02
C GLU A 11 -7.74 0.63 10.15
N PHE A 12 -6.99 -0.37 9.68
CA PHE A 12 -5.52 -0.29 9.64
C PHE A 12 -5.04 0.91 8.79
N LEU A 13 -5.61 1.12 7.60
CA LEU A 13 -5.25 2.28 6.76
C LEU A 13 -5.54 3.62 7.44
N LEU A 14 -6.68 3.74 8.13
CA LEU A 14 -7.05 4.94 8.88
C LEU A 14 -6.07 5.25 10.03
N ASN A 15 -5.48 4.22 10.62
CA ASN A 15 -4.48 4.37 11.68
C ASN A 15 -3.05 4.59 11.15
N LEU A 16 -2.81 4.39 9.85
CA LEU A 16 -1.49 4.55 9.23
C LEU A 16 -1.16 6.01 8.91
N GLY A 17 -2.18 6.83 8.65
CA GLY A 17 -2.02 8.24 8.33
C GLY A 17 -3.35 8.90 7.93
N TRP A 18 -3.25 10.10 7.37
CA TRP A 18 -4.40 10.84 6.88
C TRP A 18 -4.75 10.45 5.45
N GLU A 19 -6.03 10.23 5.18
CA GLU A 19 -6.51 10.17 3.80
C GLU A 19 -6.47 11.57 3.17
N VAL A 20 -5.85 11.68 2.00
CA VAL A 20 -5.68 12.93 1.28
C VAL A 20 -6.15 12.80 -0.16
N GLU A 21 -6.87 13.82 -0.66
CA GLU A 21 -7.19 13.94 -2.08
C GLU A 21 -5.95 14.44 -2.85
N LEU A 22 -5.46 13.65 -3.82
CA LEU A 22 -4.20 13.95 -4.51
C LEU A 22 -4.23 15.27 -5.28
N SER A 23 -5.39 15.67 -5.81
CA SER A 23 -5.55 16.96 -6.50
C SER A 23 -5.43 18.20 -5.60
N LYS A 24 -5.70 18.05 -4.29
CA LYS A 24 -5.67 19.12 -3.30
C LYS A 24 -4.45 19.04 -2.37
N HIS A 25 -3.80 17.89 -2.31
CA HIS A 25 -2.66 17.65 -1.42
C HIS A 25 -1.43 18.47 -1.84
N THR A 26 -0.88 19.24 -0.90
CA THR A 26 0.24 20.14 -1.14
C THR A 26 1.60 19.57 -0.74
N GLY A 27 1.62 18.47 0.04
CA GLY A 27 2.85 17.80 0.49
C GLY A 27 3.44 16.84 -0.55
N PHE A 28 4.35 15.98 -0.07
CA PHE A 28 5.01 14.95 -0.87
C PHE A 28 4.03 13.97 -1.49
N LYS A 29 4.16 13.74 -2.82
CA LYS A 29 3.21 12.92 -3.60
C LYS A 29 3.70 11.52 -3.97
N GLY A 30 4.95 11.15 -3.67
CA GLY A 30 5.46 9.80 -4.01
C GLY A 30 5.41 9.45 -5.50
N GLY A 31 5.30 10.43 -6.40
CA GLY A 31 5.12 10.17 -7.83
C GLY A 31 3.68 9.79 -8.23
N LEU A 32 2.71 9.82 -7.31
CA LEU A 32 1.29 9.71 -7.63
C LEU A 32 0.79 10.94 -8.40
N HIS A 33 -0.08 10.71 -9.39
CA HIS A 33 -0.61 11.78 -10.22
C HIS A 33 -1.79 12.49 -9.54
N PRO A 34 -1.81 13.84 -9.49
CA PRO A 34 -2.83 14.63 -8.76
C PRO A 34 -4.14 14.77 -9.55
N LEU A 35 -4.80 13.65 -9.84
CA LEU A 35 -6.11 13.63 -10.47
C LEU A 35 -7.22 13.98 -9.45
N LYS A 36 -8.33 14.55 -9.93
CA LYS A 36 -9.51 14.78 -9.08
C LYS A 36 -10.12 13.44 -8.66
N ASN A 37 -10.65 13.39 -7.44
CA ASN A 37 -11.27 12.19 -6.87
C ASN A 37 -10.34 10.97 -6.75
N THR A 38 -9.02 11.17 -6.77
CA THR A 38 -8.06 10.12 -6.40
C THR A 38 -7.50 10.42 -5.01
N TYR A 39 -7.39 9.37 -4.20
CA TYR A 39 -7.04 9.49 -2.79
C TYR A 39 -5.90 8.54 -2.46
N SER A 40 -5.12 8.90 -1.44
CA SER A 40 -4.17 7.98 -0.83
C SER A 40 -4.01 8.27 0.66
N VAL A 41 -3.19 7.46 1.34
CA VAL A 41 -2.82 7.67 2.74
C VAL A 41 -1.48 8.39 2.80
N TYR A 42 -1.41 9.41 3.66
CA TYR A 42 -0.25 10.26 3.83
C TYR A 42 0.07 10.42 5.32
N TYR A 43 1.36 10.38 5.66
CA TYR A 43 1.87 10.66 7.00
C TYR A 43 2.95 11.73 6.92
N ALA A 44 3.05 12.55 7.95
CA ALA A 44 4.16 13.47 8.13
C ALA A 44 4.37 13.82 9.60
N ASP A 45 5.63 14.08 9.92
CA ASP A 45 6.06 14.73 11.14
C ASP A 45 7.06 15.87 10.81
N THR A 46 7.83 16.32 11.79
CA THR A 46 8.81 17.40 11.59
C THR A 46 10.03 17.01 10.75
N LEU A 47 10.26 15.72 10.51
CA LEU A 47 11.46 15.18 9.88
C LEU A 47 11.16 14.51 8.54
N VAL A 48 10.02 13.84 8.41
CA VAL A 48 9.70 13.01 7.24
C VAL A 48 8.28 13.22 6.74
N GLU A 49 8.11 13.01 5.45
CA GLU A 49 6.82 12.83 4.78
C GLU A 49 6.78 11.43 4.16
N ILE A 50 5.63 10.76 4.21
CA ILE A 50 5.42 9.42 3.65
C ILE A 50 4.12 9.45 2.84
N MET A 51 4.24 9.11 1.56
CA MET A 51 3.08 8.82 0.71
C MET A 51 2.97 7.31 0.51
N PHE A 52 1.88 6.71 0.98
CA PHE A 52 1.65 5.28 0.80
C PHE A 52 1.04 5.00 -0.58
N HIS A 53 1.57 4.03 -1.32
CA HIS A 53 0.97 3.52 -2.56
C HIS A 53 -0.09 2.44 -2.24
N VAL A 54 -1.29 2.87 -1.88
CA VAL A 54 -2.35 1.96 -1.42
C VAL A 54 -3.04 1.27 -2.60
N ALA A 55 -2.73 -0.02 -2.81
CA ALA A 55 -3.19 -0.80 -3.97
C ALA A 55 -4.71 -0.73 -4.24
N THR A 56 -5.56 -0.71 -3.20
CA THR A 56 -7.02 -0.62 -3.34
C THR A 56 -7.49 0.77 -3.76
N LYS A 57 -6.76 1.84 -3.43
CA LYS A 57 -7.10 3.24 -3.74
C LYS A 57 -6.51 3.75 -5.07
N MET A 58 -5.64 2.98 -5.71
CA MET A 58 -4.97 3.35 -6.97
C MET A 58 -5.79 3.10 -8.27
N GLY A 59 -7.02 2.57 -8.18
CA GLY A 59 -7.85 2.24 -9.34
C GLY A 59 -9.07 3.16 -9.50
N THR A 60 -9.16 3.87 -10.62
CA THR A 60 -10.39 4.57 -11.07
C THR A 60 -10.51 4.61 -12.61
N SER A 61 -9.81 3.75 -13.37
CA SER A 61 -9.91 3.78 -14.84
C SER A 61 -10.72 2.60 -15.36
N HIS A 62 -11.68 2.88 -16.25
CA HIS A 62 -12.54 1.86 -16.89
C HIS A 62 -11.79 0.76 -17.67
N ASN A 63 -10.46 0.86 -17.83
CA ASN A 63 -9.62 -0.16 -18.45
C ASN A 63 -8.80 -0.91 -17.38
N THR A 64 -9.16 -2.17 -17.14
CA THR A 64 -8.59 -3.04 -16.10
C THR A 64 -7.10 -3.37 -16.32
N ASN A 65 -6.62 -3.39 -17.57
CA ASN A 65 -5.22 -3.65 -17.88
C ASN A 65 -4.32 -2.47 -17.45
N ASP A 66 -4.79 -1.24 -17.63
CA ASP A 66 -4.04 -0.04 -17.25
C ASP A 66 -3.94 0.10 -15.73
N GLU A 67 -4.99 -0.33 -15.00
CA GLU A 67 -5.00 -0.32 -13.53
C GLU A 67 -3.98 -1.30 -12.95
N HIS A 68 -3.92 -2.52 -13.49
CA HIS A 68 -2.98 -3.53 -13.03
C HIS A 68 -1.53 -3.09 -13.22
N HIS A 69 -1.20 -2.57 -14.41
CA HIS A 69 0.14 -2.03 -14.68
C HIS A 69 0.49 -0.84 -13.79
N ARG A 70 -0.45 0.06 -13.50
CA ARG A 70 -0.22 1.18 -12.57
C ARG A 70 0.10 0.68 -11.15
N LYS A 71 -0.69 -0.24 -10.62
CA LYS A 71 -0.46 -0.81 -9.28
C LYS A 71 0.93 -1.46 -9.20
N ILE A 72 1.27 -2.30 -10.17
CA ILE A 72 2.60 -2.95 -10.23
C ILE A 72 3.71 -1.92 -10.39
N ARG A 73 3.55 -0.91 -11.23
CA ARG A 73 4.60 0.09 -11.47
C ARG A 73 4.93 0.92 -10.22
N HIS A 74 3.94 1.31 -9.42
CA HIS A 74 4.23 2.08 -8.22
C HIS A 74 4.72 1.16 -7.10
N ILE A 75 3.93 0.16 -6.72
CA ILE A 75 4.24 -0.75 -5.60
C ILE A 75 5.52 -1.52 -5.87
N GLY A 76 5.70 -1.99 -7.10
CA GLY A 76 6.88 -2.74 -7.53
C GLY A 76 8.15 -1.89 -7.64
N ASN A 77 8.11 -0.58 -7.39
CA ASN A 77 9.32 0.26 -7.29
C ASN A 77 9.56 0.77 -5.84
N ASP A 78 8.78 0.31 -4.86
CA ASP A 78 8.95 0.68 -3.47
C ASP A 78 9.93 -0.27 -2.76
N GLU A 79 10.86 0.28 -1.98
CA GLU A 79 11.84 -0.50 -1.21
C GLU A 79 11.23 -1.19 0.02
N ILE A 80 10.16 -0.62 0.56
CA ILE A 80 9.46 -1.15 1.72
C ILE A 80 8.01 -1.40 1.32
N GLN A 81 7.56 -2.63 1.47
CA GLN A 81 6.20 -3.04 1.13
C GLN A 81 5.48 -3.58 2.37
N ILE A 82 4.31 -3.02 2.67
CA ILE A 82 3.42 -3.54 3.70
C ILE A 82 2.38 -4.43 3.05
N ILE A 83 2.36 -5.70 3.44
CA ILE A 83 1.46 -6.71 2.91
C ILE A 83 0.41 -7.04 3.96
N TRP A 84 -0.84 -6.67 3.70
CA TRP A 84 -1.98 -7.14 4.49
C TRP A 84 -2.52 -8.44 3.89
N THR A 85 -2.61 -9.51 4.69
CA THR A 85 -3.17 -10.78 4.24
C THR A 85 -4.05 -11.43 5.30
N GLU A 86 -5.27 -11.75 4.90
CA GLU A 86 -6.22 -12.55 5.68
C GLU A 86 -6.15 -14.03 5.28
N HIS A 87 -5.24 -14.36 4.36
CA HIS A 87 -4.99 -15.73 3.94
C HIS A 87 -4.14 -16.44 5.00
N TYR A 88 -4.43 -17.73 5.21
CA TYR A 88 -3.73 -18.57 6.19
C TYR A 88 -2.34 -19.01 5.72
N HIS A 89 -2.13 -19.08 4.40
CA HIS A 89 -0.81 -19.29 3.82
C HIS A 89 0.12 -18.09 4.03
N GLU A 90 1.41 -18.38 4.21
CA GLU A 90 2.45 -17.38 4.21
C GLU A 90 2.49 -16.65 2.86
N TYR A 91 2.75 -15.34 2.92
CA TYR A 91 2.95 -14.55 1.72
C TYR A 91 4.22 -14.98 0.99
N ASP A 92 4.09 -15.29 -0.30
CA ASP A 92 5.19 -15.61 -1.19
C ASP A 92 5.71 -14.33 -1.86
N ARG A 93 6.99 -14.04 -1.66
CA ARG A 93 7.65 -12.84 -2.21
C ARG A 93 7.68 -12.82 -3.73
N SER A 94 7.58 -13.97 -4.40
CA SER A 94 7.55 -14.05 -5.87
C SER A 94 6.26 -13.51 -6.50
N ILE A 95 5.22 -13.23 -5.69
CA ILE A 95 3.93 -12.72 -6.17
C ILE A 95 4.05 -11.35 -6.83
N ILE A 96 4.88 -10.47 -6.26
CA ILE A 96 5.23 -9.19 -6.90
C ILE A 96 6.65 -9.33 -7.41
N ALA A 97 6.77 -9.68 -8.69
CA ALA A 97 8.06 -9.69 -9.37
C ALA A 97 8.61 -8.26 -9.46
N SER A 98 9.46 -7.90 -8.51
CA SER A 98 10.11 -6.60 -8.42
C SER A 98 11.61 -6.79 -8.17
N GLN A 99 12.42 -5.90 -8.74
CA GLN A 99 13.85 -5.77 -8.39
C GLN A 99 14.06 -4.96 -7.10
N PHE A 100 12.98 -4.40 -6.55
CA PHE A 100 12.89 -3.63 -5.31
C PHE A 100 12.17 -4.48 -4.24
N GLY A 101 11.67 -3.82 -3.18
CA GLY A 101 10.99 -4.47 -2.07
C GLY A 101 11.96 -5.12 -1.12
N ASP A 102 13.04 -4.41 -0.77
CA ASP A 102 14.07 -4.85 0.16
C ASP A 102 13.55 -5.29 1.53
N VAL A 103 12.47 -4.66 1.99
CA VAL A 103 11.79 -4.99 3.24
C VAL A 103 10.33 -5.28 2.99
N LEU A 104 9.86 -6.45 3.41
CA LEU A 104 8.45 -6.81 3.44
C LEU A 104 7.96 -6.85 4.88
N ILE A 105 6.90 -6.12 5.18
CA ILE A 105 6.19 -6.15 6.47
C ILE A 105 4.86 -6.85 6.23
N VAL A 106 4.77 -8.14 6.55
CA VAL A 106 3.57 -8.95 6.34
C VAL A 106 2.73 -8.96 7.62
N ILE A 107 1.48 -8.51 7.51
CA ILE A 107 0.53 -8.35 8.60
C ILE A 107 -0.63 -9.31 8.40
N HIS A 108 -0.86 -10.17 9.39
CA HIS A 108 -2.04 -11.03 9.48
C HIS A 108 -2.92 -10.59 10.65
N PRO A 109 -4.18 -10.14 10.41
CA PRO A 109 -5.12 -9.93 11.50
C PRO A 109 -5.51 -11.28 12.14
N LEU A 110 -5.59 -11.29 13.48
CA LEU A 110 -5.99 -12.46 14.26
C LEU A 110 -7.42 -12.27 14.82
N PRO A 111 -8.14 -13.36 15.13
CA PRO A 111 -9.51 -13.27 15.68
C PRO A 111 -9.63 -12.54 17.02
N ASN A 112 -8.53 -12.38 17.75
CA ASN A 112 -8.47 -11.73 19.07
C ASN A 112 -8.06 -10.25 18.99
N SER A 113 -8.27 -9.60 17.84
CA SER A 113 -7.90 -8.19 17.59
C SER A 113 -6.40 -7.87 17.70
N LEU A 114 -5.55 -8.90 17.71
CA LEU A 114 -4.10 -8.74 17.57
C LEU A 114 -3.66 -8.94 16.13
N TYR A 115 -2.41 -8.59 15.84
CA TYR A 115 -1.77 -8.81 14.55
C TYR A 115 -0.55 -9.70 14.71
N ARG A 116 -0.40 -10.68 13.82
CA ARG A 116 0.87 -11.38 13.61
C ARG A 116 1.64 -10.63 12.53
N ILE A 117 2.81 -10.13 12.90
CA ILE A 117 3.67 -9.34 12.00
C ILE A 117 4.95 -10.14 11.73
N ARG A 118 5.27 -10.33 10.45
CA ARG A 118 6.52 -10.90 9.96
C ARG A 118 7.27 -9.85 9.15
N ILE A 119 8.57 -9.75 9.36
CA ILE A 119 9.44 -8.83 8.62
C ILE A 119 10.46 -9.67 7.87
N ASP A 120 10.43 -9.60 6.54
CA ASP A 120 11.45 -10.18 5.69
C ASP A 120 12.35 -9.08 5.15
N LYS A 121 13.64 -9.37 5.08
CA LYS A 121 14.62 -8.50 4.44
C LYS A 121 15.37 -9.32 3.40
N THR A 122 15.60 -8.76 2.21
CA THR A 122 16.63 -9.34 1.32
C THR A 122 17.96 -9.29 2.05
N SER A 123 18.66 -10.41 2.12
CA SER A 123 20.07 -10.41 2.49
C SER A 123 20.82 -9.58 1.45
N GLN A 124 21.54 -8.54 1.90
CA GLN A 124 22.53 -7.84 1.06
C GLN A 124 23.64 -8.79 0.62
#